data_AF-A0A7C2GFE6-F1
#
_entry.id   AF-A0A7C2GFE6-F1
#
_cell.length_a   1.000
_cell.length_b   1.000
_cell.length_c   1.000
_cell.angle_alpha   90.00
_cell.angle_beta   90.00
_cell.angle_gamma   90.00
#
_symmetry.space_group_name_H-M   'P 1'
#
loop_
_entity.id
_entity.type
_entity.pdbx_description
1 polymer ?
#
loop_
_entity_poly.entity_id
_entity_poly.type
_entity_poly.pdbx_seq_one_letter_code
_entity_poly.pdbx_strand_id
1 'polypeptide(L)' 'VDFKLEFEKEDGEVLLADEISPDTMRLWDEKGEPLDKDRFRKDLGGVEEAYREVLRRVLGEPQARF' A
#
# COMPACT_ATOMS: atom_id res chain seq x y z
N VAL A 1 8.40 3.16 4.58
CA VAL A 1 9.16 4.42 4.60
C VAL A 1 8.33 5.51 5.25
N ASP A 2 7.18 5.86 4.66
CA ASP A 2 6.19 6.81 5.20
C ASP A 2 4.79 6.53 4.62
N PHE A 3 3.79 7.28 5.06
CA PHE A 3 2.40 7.17 4.62
C PHE A 3 1.63 8.48 4.82
N LYS A 4 0.54 8.66 4.07
CA LYS A 4 -0.43 9.75 4.21
C LYS A 4 -1.76 9.18 4.70
N LEU A 5 -2.41 9.89 5.61
CA LEU A 5 -3.76 9.58 6.09
C LEU A 5 -4.69 10.77 5.85
N GLU A 6 -5.98 10.47 5.74
CA GLU A 6 -7.05 11.45 5.78
C GLU A 6 -8.00 11.12 6.94
N PHE A 7 -8.57 12.16 7.55
CA PHE A 7 -9.45 12.02 8.70
C PHE A 7 -10.70 12.86 8.48
N GLU A 8 -11.82 12.35 8.94
CA GLU A 8 -13.08 13.08 9.03
C GLU A 8 -13.48 13.31 10.48
N LYS A 9 -14.40 14.25 10.69
CA LYS A 9 -15.00 14.52 11.99
C LYS A 9 -16.49 14.25 11.91
N GLU A 10 -16.94 13.25 12.66
CA GLU A 10 -18.34 12.83 12.75
C GLU A 10 -18.74 12.79 14.22
N ASP A 11 -19.85 13.45 14.57
CA ASP A 11 -20.39 13.51 15.94
C ASP A 11 -19.39 13.88 17.05
N GLY A 12 -18.36 14.65 16.70
CA GLY A 12 -17.31 15.08 17.63
C GLY A 12 -16.14 14.11 17.75
N GLU A 13 -16.23 12.93 17.15
CA GLU A 13 -15.16 11.95 17.03
C GLU A 13 -14.31 12.20 15.77
N VAL A 14 -13.02 11.85 15.86
CA VAL A 14 -12.10 11.90 14.71
C VAL A 14 -11.97 10.49 14.18
N LEU A 15 -12.43 10.27 12.96
CA LEU A 15 -12.44 8.97 12.30
C LEU A 15 -11.36 8.94 11.21
N LEU A 16 -10.67 7.82 11.12
CA LEU A 16 -9.74 7.56 10.03
C LEU A 16 -10.54 7.24 8.76
N ALA A 17 -10.24 7.95 7.68
CA ALA A 17 -10.96 7.86 6.41
C ALA A 17 -10.00 7.47 5.25
N ASP A 18 -10.50 7.62 4.03
CA ASP A 18 -9.76 7.37 2.77
C ASP A 18 -9.23 5.93 2.67
N GLU A 19 -8.01 5.74 2.18
CA GLU A 19 -7.42 4.43 1.91
C GLU A 19 -6.05 4.24 2.56
N ILE A 20 -5.76 2.98 2.92
CA ILE A 20 -4.42 2.51 3.29
C ILE A 20 -4.01 1.52 2.22
N SER A 21 -3.18 1.97 1.28
CA SER A 21 -2.78 1.19 0.12
C SER A 21 -1.36 1.57 -0.34
N PRO A 22 -0.73 0.82 -1.27
CA PRO A 22 0.54 1.23 -1.87
C PRO A 22 0.43 2.53 -2.70
N ASP A 23 -0.77 3.09 -2.85
CA ASP A 23 -1.00 4.40 -3.46
C ASP A 23 -0.72 5.55 -2.46
N THR A 24 -1.09 5.35 -1.18
CA THR A 24 -0.96 6.32 -0.08
C THR A 24 0.22 6.05 0.86
N MET A 25 0.95 4.95 0.65
CA MET A 25 2.11 4.54 1.45
C MET A 25 3.36 4.37 0.57
N ARG A 26 4.54 4.71 1.10
CA ARG A 26 5.84 4.31 0.53
C ARG A 26 6.33 3.04 1.21
N LEU A 27 6.33 1.93 0.48
CA LEU A 27 6.65 0.58 0.91
C LEU A 27 7.86 0.09 0.13
N TRP A 28 9.00 0.00 0.80
CA TRP A 28 10.24 -0.47 0.18
C TRP A 28 10.64 -1.79 0.82
N ASP A 29 11.18 -2.71 0.01
CA ASP A 29 11.72 -3.95 0.55
C ASP A 29 13.10 -3.72 1.22
N GLU A 30 13.66 -4.79 1.80
CA GLU A 30 14.94 -4.73 2.50
C GLU A 30 16.12 -4.37 1.57
N LYS A 31 15.96 -4.52 0.25
CA LYS A 31 16.97 -4.15 -0.76
C LYS A 31 16.80 -2.71 -1.23
N GLY A 32 15.76 -2.02 -0.78
CA GLY A 32 15.42 -0.66 -1.20
C GLY A 32 14.60 -0.59 -2.48
N GLU A 33 14.00 -1.70 -2.93
CA GLU A 33 13.12 -1.70 -4.10
C GLU A 33 11.74 -1.15 -3.73
N PRO A 34 11.23 -0.11 -4.43
CA PRO A 34 9.88 0.38 -4.21
C PRO A 34 8.85 -0.66 -4.64
N LEU A 35 7.90 -0.94 -3.75
CA LEU A 35 6.73 -1.82 -3.96
C LEU A 35 5.41 -1.04 -3.99
N ASP A 36 5.50 0.27 -4.25
CA ASP A 36 4.40 1.23 -4.14
C ASP A 36 4.28 2.13 -5.38
N LYS A 37 3.44 3.16 -5.32
CA LYS A 37 3.20 4.11 -6.41
C LYS A 37 4.45 4.85 -6.91
N ASP A 38 5.55 4.86 -6.14
CA ASP A 38 6.85 5.35 -6.63
C ASP A 38 7.33 4.62 -7.88
N ARG A 39 6.92 3.36 -8.10
CA ARG A 39 7.21 2.64 -9.35
C ARG A 39 6.63 3.33 -10.57
N PHE A 40 5.40 3.85 -10.43
CA PHE A 40 4.77 4.66 -11.47
C PHE A 40 5.43 6.04 -11.57
N ARG A 41 5.64 6.73 -10.43
CA ARG A 41 6.20 8.10 -10.41
C ARG A 41 7.62 8.19 -11.00
N LYS A 42 8.38 7.10 -10.94
CA LYS A 42 9.79 7.03 -11.38
C LYS A 42 9.97 6.16 -12.64
N ASP A 43 8.90 5.82 -13.34
CA ASP A 43 8.92 5.01 -14.57
C ASP A 43 9.66 3.66 -14.43
N LEU A 44 9.55 3.01 -13.27
CA LEU A 44 10.24 1.74 -12.97
C LEU A 44 9.50 0.49 -13.48
N GLY A 45 8.31 0.66 -14.06
CA GLY A 45 7.43 -0.44 -14.50
C GLY A 45 7.01 -1.36 -13.36
N GLY A 46 6.35 -2.49 -13.67
CA GLY A 46 6.04 -3.52 -12.68
C GLY A 46 5.10 -3.08 -11.54
N VAL A 47 4.21 -2.12 -11.80
CA VAL A 47 3.36 -1.51 -10.77
C VAL A 47 2.39 -2.55 -10.20
N GLU A 48 1.71 -3.30 -11.06
CA GLU A 48 0.73 -4.30 -10.63
C GLU A 48 1.40 -5.45 -9.87
N GLU A 49 2.55 -5.92 -10.33
CA GLU A 49 3.34 -6.97 -9.69
C GLU A 49 3.77 -6.57 -8.29
N ALA A 50 4.23 -5.33 -8.11
CA ALA A 50 4.58 -4.79 -6.81
C ALA A 50 3.37 -4.78 -5.85
N TYR A 51 2.18 -4.40 -6.34
CA TYR A 51 0.98 -4.34 -5.51
C TYR A 51 0.52 -5.74 -5.11
N ARG A 52 0.60 -6.71 -6.04
CA ARG A 52 0.36 -8.13 -5.74
C ARG A 52 1.37 -8.69 -4.74
N GLU A 53 2.63 -8.27 -4.80
CA GLU A 53 3.65 -8.68 -3.84
C GLU A 53 3.37 -8.11 -2.44
N VAL A 54 2.95 -6.85 -2.33
CA VAL A 54 2.49 -6.27 -1.06
C VAL A 54 1.31 -7.08 -0.52
N LEU A 55 0.30 -7.36 -1.34
CA LEU A 55 -0.86 -8.17 -0.94
C LEU A 55 -0.44 -9.54 -0.41
N ARG A 56 0.45 -10.24 -1.13
CA ARG A 56 0.98 -11.56 -0.75
C ARG A 56 1.71 -11.52 0.58
N ARG A 57 2.53 -10.48 0.85
CA ARG A 57 3.24 -10.35 2.13
C ARG A 57 2.31 -10.06 3.30
N VAL A 58 1.28 -9.24 3.08
CA VAL A 58 0.33 -8.85 4.14
C VAL A 58 -0.63 -9.98 4.49
N LEU A 59 -1.17 -10.68 3.48
CA LEU A 59 -2.15 -11.77 3.70
C LEU A 59 -1.50 -13.15 3.87
N GLY A 60 -0.23 -13.30 3.50
CA GLY A 60 0.43 -14.60 3.37
C GLY A 60 0.11 -15.31 2.04
N GLU A 61 0.61 -16.54 1.88
CA GLU A 61 0.28 -17.39 0.73
C GLU A 61 -1.24 -17.56 0.60
N PRO A 62 -1.81 -17.59 -0.63
CA PRO A 62 -3.23 -17.85 -0.81
C PRO A 62 -3.56 -19.20 -0.16
N GLN A 63 -4.40 -19.17 0.87
CA GLN A 63 -5.12 -20.37 1.28
C GLN A 63 -6.02 -20.71 0.09
N ALA A 64 -5.73 -21.82 -0.58
CA ALA A 64 -6.56 -22.31 -1.67
C ALA A 64 -8.02 -22.30 -1.20
N ARG A 65 -8.82 -21.36 -1.73
CA ARG A 65 -10.25 -21.37 -1.53
C ARG A 65 -10.81 -22.38 -2.52
N PHE A 66 -11.31 -23.49 -1.98
CA PHE A 66 -12.01 -24.55 -2.69
C PHE A 66 -13.18 -24.01 -3.51
#